data_AF-A0A2E5XDJ5-F1
#
_entry.id   AF-A0A2E5XDJ5-F1
#
_cell.length_a   1.000
_cell.length_b   1.000
_cell.length_c   1.000
_cell.angle_alpha   90.00
_cell.angle_beta   90.00
_cell.angle_gamma   90.00
#
_symmetry.space_group_name_H-M   'P 1'
#
loop_
_entity.id
_entity.type
_entity.pdbx_description
1 polymer ?
#
loop_
_entity_poly.entity_id
_entity_poly.type
_entity_poly.pdbx_seq_one_letter_code
_entity_poly.pdbx_strand_id
1 'polypeptide(L)'
;MKKYILSILAITGSSLFISCEKDDHDECHSCHLELQMADGTIDHDYQIGEFCGEDLHDIEENGYVAAEAFSHEGENFDAGTYTNVHCEEHADHDDHDDHDH
;
A
#
# COMPACT_ATOMS: atom_id res chain seq x y z
N MET A 1 -45.06 2.05 -18.79
CA MET A 1 -44.71 0.85 -18.00
C MET A 1 -43.24 0.95 -17.66
N LYS A 2 -42.91 1.00 -16.36
CA LYS A 2 -41.56 0.91 -15.81
C LYS A 2 -40.89 -0.39 -16.26
N LYS A 3 -39.62 -0.35 -16.68
CA LYS A 3 -38.60 -1.36 -16.33
C LYS A 3 -37.22 -0.68 -16.31
N TYR A 4 -36.71 -0.49 -15.11
CA TYR A 4 -35.34 -0.09 -14.82
C TYR A 4 -34.44 -1.30 -14.97
N ILE A 5 -33.31 -1.17 -15.66
CA ILE A 5 -32.16 -2.05 -15.46
C ILE A 5 -30.96 -1.15 -15.27
N LEU A 6 -30.75 -0.78 -13.99
CA LEU A 6 -29.46 -0.33 -13.46
C LEU A 6 -28.58 -1.57 -13.37
N SER A 7 -27.44 -1.55 -14.06
CA SER A 7 -26.26 -2.36 -13.69
C SER A 7 -25.01 -1.61 -14.11
N ILE A 8 -24.66 -0.59 -13.33
CA ILE A 8 -23.30 -0.05 -13.30
C ILE A 8 -22.67 -0.68 -12.07
N LEU A 9 -21.99 -1.80 -12.24
CA LEU A 9 -21.05 -2.31 -11.24
C LEU A 9 -19.69 -1.68 -11.59
N ALA A 10 -19.55 -0.40 -11.26
CA ALA A 10 -18.24 0.21 -11.16
C ALA A 10 -17.71 -0.23 -9.79
N ILE A 11 -16.91 -1.29 -9.79
CA ILE A 11 -15.99 -1.56 -8.69
C ILE A 11 -14.90 -0.51 -8.86
N THR A 12 -15.17 0.70 -8.37
CA THR A 12 -14.11 1.64 -8.06
C THR A 12 -13.35 0.97 -6.92
N GLY A 13 -12.18 0.43 -7.22
CA GLY A 13 -11.20 0.08 -6.20
C GLY A 13 -11.05 1.31 -5.33
N SER A 14 -11.58 1.23 -4.12
CA SER A 14 -11.36 2.23 -3.10
C SER A 14 -9.89 2.12 -2.72
N SER A 15 -9.05 2.87 -3.42
CA SER A 15 -7.79 3.35 -2.87
C SER A 15 -8.20 4.14 -1.63
N LEU A 16 -8.11 3.50 -0.47
CA LEU A 16 -8.38 4.12 0.80
C LEU A 16 -7.23 5.10 1.04
N PHE A 17 -7.37 6.32 0.52
CA PHE A 17 -6.58 7.46 0.94
C PHE A 17 -7.09 7.87 2.33
N ILE A 18 -6.74 7.12 3.36
CA ILE A 18 -6.85 7.58 4.74
C ILE A 18 -5.59 8.40 4.98
N SER A 19 -5.55 9.63 4.46
CA SER A 19 -4.59 10.61 4.94
C SER A 19 -5.01 10.99 6.36
N CYS A 20 -4.41 10.34 7.35
CA CYS A 20 -4.57 10.72 8.75
C CYS A 20 -3.77 12.01 9.00
N GLU A 21 -4.48 13.14 8.99
CA GLU A 21 -4.02 14.36 9.67
C GLU A 21 -3.88 14.03 11.17
N LYS A 22 -2.65 13.81 11.65
CA LYS A 22 -2.24 14.01 13.05
C LYS A 22 -0.71 14.04 13.16
N ASP A 23 -0.19 15.25 13.20
CA ASP A 23 0.89 15.78 14.05
C ASP A 23 1.76 14.80 14.88
N ASP A 24 2.36 13.74 14.32
CA ASP A 24 3.38 12.93 15.03
C ASP A 24 4.48 12.47 14.04
N HIS A 25 5.61 13.16 14.08
CA HIS A 25 6.80 12.95 13.22
C HIS A 25 7.52 11.59 13.43
N ASP A 26 6.92 10.65 14.18
CA ASP A 26 7.54 9.41 14.65
C ASP A 26 6.83 8.14 14.15
N GLU A 27 5.80 8.25 13.30
CA GLU A 27 5.09 7.10 12.73
C GLU A 27 5.82 6.59 11.49
N CYS A 28 6.51 5.47 11.66
CA CYS A 28 7.18 4.73 10.60
C CYS A 28 6.28 3.59 10.13
N HIS A 29 6.26 3.28 8.83
CA HIS A 29 5.48 2.18 8.26
C HIS A 29 6.34 1.32 7.34
N SER A 30 6.18 0.00 7.45
CA SER A 30 6.79 -0.94 6.51
C SER A 30 6.03 -0.93 5.18
N CYS A 31 6.76 -0.69 4.08
CA CYS A 31 6.20 -0.62 2.75
C CYS A 31 6.61 -1.83 1.88
N HIS A 32 5.68 -2.24 1.03
CA HIS A 32 5.77 -3.37 0.12
C HIS A 32 5.40 -2.95 -1.31
N LEU A 33 6.03 -3.55 -2.32
CA LEU A 33 5.64 -3.37 -3.73
C LEU A 33 4.63 -4.43 -4.16
N GLU A 34 3.58 -3.99 -4.85
CA GLU A 34 2.72 -4.91 -5.60
C GLU A 34 3.35 -5.20 -6.96
N LEU A 35 3.94 -6.37 -7.10
CA LEU A 35 4.60 -6.82 -8.32
C LEU A 35 3.66 -7.74 -9.10
N GLN A 36 3.44 -7.42 -10.38
CA GLN A 36 2.75 -8.34 -11.28
C GLN A 36 3.73 -9.36 -11.80
N MET A 37 3.48 -10.63 -11.48
CA MET A 37 4.31 -11.75 -11.90
C MET A 37 3.95 -12.21 -13.33
N ALA A 38 4.86 -12.90 -14.03
CA ALA A 38 4.61 -13.38 -15.40
C ALA A 38 3.49 -14.42 -15.51
N ASP A 39 3.15 -15.11 -14.42
CA ASP A 39 1.99 -16.00 -14.37
C ASP A 39 0.65 -15.25 -14.22
N GLY A 40 0.72 -13.92 -14.06
CA GLY A 40 -0.42 -13.02 -13.90
C GLY A 40 -0.90 -12.85 -12.47
N THR A 41 -0.20 -13.43 -11.48
CA THR A 41 -0.46 -13.17 -10.06
C THR A 41 0.10 -11.83 -9.63
N ILE A 42 -0.48 -11.26 -8.56
CA ILE A 42 0.07 -10.07 -7.90
C ILE A 42 0.73 -10.54 -6.62
N ASP A 43 2.00 -10.20 -6.47
CA ASP A 43 2.81 -10.47 -5.30
C ASP A 43 2.96 -9.20 -4.48
N HIS A 44 2.75 -9.30 -3.17
CA HIS A 44 2.85 -8.21 -2.22
C HIS A 44 4.00 -8.42 -1.22
N ASP A 45 4.79 -9.49 -1.34
CA ASP A 45 5.78 -9.87 -0.34
C ASP A 45 7.12 -9.10 -0.50
N TYR A 46 7.26 -8.27 -1.54
CA TYR A 46 8.49 -7.52 -1.77
C TYR A 46 8.58 -6.28 -0.87
N GLN A 47 9.20 -6.45 0.30
CA GLN A 47 9.49 -5.37 1.24
C GLN A 47 10.58 -4.43 0.73
N ILE A 48 10.25 -3.14 0.62
CA ILE A 48 11.16 -2.08 0.20
C ILE A 48 11.79 -1.32 1.38
N GLY A 49 11.24 -1.48 2.57
CA GLY A 49 11.79 -0.90 3.79
C GLY A 49 10.72 -0.31 4.70
N GLU A 50 11.17 0.30 5.79
CA GLU A 50 10.34 1.08 6.71
C GLU A 50 10.64 2.56 6.47
N PHE A 51 9.60 3.35 6.25
CA PHE A 51 9.70 4.77 5.95
C PHE A 51 8.89 5.58 6.97
N CYS A 52 9.34 6.79 7.29
CA CYS A 52 8.71 7.62 8.32
C CYS A 52 8.52 9.05 7.80
N GLY A 53 7.50 9.75 8.33
CA GLY A 53 7.32 11.18 8.09
C GLY A 53 7.24 11.57 6.61
N GLU A 54 8.08 12.50 6.16
CA GLU A 54 8.05 13.00 4.77
C GLU A 54 8.44 11.92 3.75
N ASP A 55 9.35 11.01 4.08
CA ASP A 55 9.77 9.94 3.16
C ASP A 55 8.64 8.93 2.93
N LEU A 56 7.86 8.66 3.99
CA LEU A 56 6.65 7.84 3.91
C LEU A 56 5.59 8.54 3.04
N HIS A 57 5.33 9.83 3.31
CA HIS A 57 4.38 10.62 2.53
C HIS A 57 4.76 10.68 1.04
N ASP A 58 6.05 10.86 0.75
CA ASP A 58 6.55 10.90 -0.63
C ASP A 58 6.36 9.57 -1.34
N ILE A 59 6.60 8.45 -0.67
CA ILE A 59 6.39 7.11 -1.23
C ILE A 59 4.90 6.81 -1.46
N GLU A 60 4.02 7.25 -0.57
CA GLU A 60 2.58 7.08 -0.72
C GLU A 60 1.99 7.97 -1.82
N GLU A 61 2.51 9.18 -2.02
CA GLU A 61 2.04 10.11 -3.05
C GLU A 61 2.66 9.84 -4.43
N ASN A 62 3.97 9.58 -4.48
CA ASN A 62 4.76 9.52 -5.71
C ASN A 62 5.22 8.11 -6.10
N GLY A 63 5.10 7.14 -5.18
CA GLY A 63 5.58 5.77 -5.37
C GLY A 63 7.07 5.60 -5.03
N TYR A 64 7.56 4.36 -5.12
CA TYR A 64 8.93 4.00 -4.80
C TYR A 64 9.83 4.01 -6.05
N VAL A 65 11.04 4.57 -5.93
CA VAL A 65 12.04 4.57 -7.00
C VAL A 65 13.09 3.50 -6.75
N ALA A 66 13.03 2.41 -7.52
CA ALA A 66 14.08 1.41 -7.56
C ALA A 66 15.28 1.95 -8.36
N ALA A 67 16.38 2.27 -7.67
CA ALA A 67 17.60 2.79 -8.29
C ALA A 67 18.32 1.76 -9.17
N GLU A 68 18.14 0.47 -8.87
CA GLU A 68 18.76 -0.65 -9.56
C GLU A 68 17.72 -1.73 -9.85
N ALA A 69 17.97 -2.54 -10.89
CA ALA A 69 17.16 -3.71 -11.18
C ALA A 69 17.31 -4.74 -10.06
N PHE A 70 16.21 -5.41 -9.72
CA PHE A 70 16.16 -6.40 -8.65
C PHE A 70 15.46 -7.67 -9.13
N SER A 71 15.66 -8.77 -8.41
CA SER A 71 15.00 -10.03 -8.69
C SER A 71 14.14 -10.48 -7.53
N HIS A 72 12.92 -10.91 -7.79
CA HIS A 72 12.00 -11.45 -6.80
C HIS A 72 11.32 -12.71 -7.35
N GLU A 73 11.25 -13.78 -6.57
CA GLU A 73 10.62 -15.06 -6.95
C GLU A 73 11.08 -15.62 -8.33
N GLY A 74 12.32 -15.33 -8.72
CA GLY A 74 12.90 -15.79 -10.00
C GLY A 74 12.59 -14.90 -11.21
N GLU A 75 11.88 -13.79 -11.01
CA GLU A 75 11.64 -12.76 -12.01
C GLU A 75 12.53 -11.55 -11.80
N ASN A 76 12.82 -10.83 -12.89
CA ASN A 76 13.67 -9.63 -12.86
C ASN A 76 12.82 -8.40 -13.15
N PHE A 77 12.98 -7.41 -12.28
CA PHE A 77 12.31 -6.12 -12.31
C PHE A 77 13.36 -5.05 -12.59
N ASP A 78 13.11 -4.19 -13.58
CA ASP A 78 14.04 -3.14 -13.97
C ASP A 78 14.08 -1.99 -12.94
N ALA A 79 15.14 -1.19 -12.98
CA ALA A 79 15.15 0.08 -12.25
C ALA A 79 14.03 1.00 -12.79
N GLY A 80 13.37 1.72 -11.89
CA GLY A 80 12.25 2.59 -12.28
C GLY A 80 11.36 3.00 -11.12
N THR A 81 10.29 3.73 -11.46
CA THR A 81 9.27 4.15 -10.49
C THR A 81 8.14 3.13 -10.45
N TYR A 82 7.83 2.67 -9.24
CA TYR A 82 6.75 1.75 -8.94
C TYR A 82 5.69 2.49 -8.13
N THR A 83 4.49 2.65 -8.69
CA THR A 83 3.39 3.39 -8.06
C THR A 83 2.45 2.51 -7.24
N ASN A 84 2.53 1.19 -7.40
CA ASN A 84 1.75 0.25 -6.59
C ASN A 84 2.58 -0.10 -5.35
N VAL A 85 2.57 0.82 -4.39
CA VAL A 85 3.22 0.65 -3.09
C VAL A 85 2.13 0.51 -2.04
N HIS A 86 2.27 -0.47 -1.17
CA HIS A 86 1.43 -0.64 0.01
C HIS A 86 2.28 -0.46 1.27
N CYS A 87 2.08 0.63 1.97
CA CYS A 87 2.63 0.84 3.31
C CYS A 87 1.61 0.32 4.33
N GLU A 88 2.03 -0.62 5.18
CA GLU A 88 1.16 -1.13 6.24
C GLU A 88 0.96 -0.04 7.29
N GLU A 89 -0.29 0.39 7.47
CA GLU A 89 -0.69 1.12 8.68
C GLU A 89 -0.41 0.19 9.86
N HIS A 90 0.42 0.64 10.80
CA HIS A 90 0.68 -0.13 12.00
C HIS A 90 -0.68 -0.50 12.59
N ALA A 91 -0.95 -1.80 12.68
CA ALA A 91 -2.10 -2.30 13.39
C ALA A 91 -2.14 -1.55 14.72
N ASP A 92 -3.20 -0.77 14.93
CA ASP A 92 -3.47 -0.15 16.21
C ASP A 92 -3.33 -1.28 17.23
N HIS A 93 -2.24 -1.28 17.97
CA HIS A 93 -2.18 -2.01 19.21
C HIS A 93 -3.14 -1.24 20.13
N ASP A 94 -4.43 -1.52 19.98
CA ASP A 94 -5.46 -1.27 20.99
C ASP A 94 -5.12 -2.15 22.21
N ASP A 95 -4.02 -1.81 22.89
CA ASP A 95 -3.72 -2.22 24.25
C ASP A 95 -4.55 -1.33 25.20
N HIS A 96 -5.88 -1.43 25.15
CA HIS A 96 -6.83 -0.83 26.11
C HIS A 96 -8.17 -1.60 26.01
N ASP A 97 -8.70 -2.34 26.98
CA ASP A 97 -8.57 -2.29 28.43
C ASP A 97 -8.91 -3.68 29.05
N ASP A 98 -7.94 -4.29 29.73
CA ASP A 98 -8.23 -5.18 30.86
C ASP A 98 -8.69 -4.31 32.05
N HIS A 99 -9.99 -4.02 32.17
CA HIS A 99 -10.67 -3.77 33.45
C HIS A 99 -12.18 -3.56 33.27
N ASP A 100 -12.98 -4.62 33.36
CA ASP A 100 -14.37 -4.45 33.79
C ASP A 100 -14.89 -5.64 34.63
N HIS A 101 -15.30 -5.27 35.85
CA HIS A 101 -16.07 -5.95 36.91
C HIS A 101 -15.46 -7.11 37.75
#